data_AF-A0A8S0V055-F1
#
_entry.id   AF-A0A8S0V055-F1
#
_cell.length_a   1.000
_cell.length_b   1.000
_cell.length_c   1.000
_cell.angle_alpha   90.00
_cell.angle_beta   90.00
_cell.angle_gamma   90.00
#
_symmetry.space_group_name_H-M   'P 1'
#
loop_
_entity.id
_entity.type
_entity.pdbx_description
1 polymer ?
#
loop_
_entity_poly.entity_id
_entity_poly.type
_entity_poly.pdbx_seq_one_letter_code
_entity_poly.pdbx_strand_id
1 'polypeptide(L)'
;MICTLLGDISHKQDVDKALRGADCVFHLASYGMSGKEMIQYGRVDEININGTCHVLDSCLDNGVQRLVYVSTYNVVFGGKEIVNGNESLPYFPMDDHVDPYGRSKSIAEQLVLKSNGRPFKKKKGKCLYTCAIRPAAIYGPGEERHFPRILNLAKLGLVPFKIGTTSVKTDWIYVDNLVLALLLASMGLLDNIPGREGRPVAAGQPYFISDGSPVNTFLFIRPLLKSLDYDLPKMSLAVPHALFLGNLFWAFYTALYPWLSKKWLPQPLILPAEVYKVGVTHYFSFLKAKEELGYIPMVSPQEGMTETIAYWQERKKRTLDGPTIYAWLFVVIGMISLFSAAYMPDVGPIPLLRAISLFFVRSMWGLKMFFLLAVATHIGEAIYAWKLAKKVDPVNARGWFWQTFALGIFSLRFLLKRAKM
;
A
#
# COMPACT_ATOMS: atom_id res chain seq x y z
N MET A 1 -1.98 20.49 23.49
CA MET A 1 -1.49 19.25 24.14
C MET A 1 -2.00 18.09 23.30
N ILE A 2 -1.12 17.17 22.86
CA ILE A 2 -1.52 15.97 22.12
C ILE A 2 -1.44 14.80 23.10
N CYS A 3 -2.52 14.05 23.25
CA CYS A 3 -2.57 12.84 24.06
C CYS A 3 -2.55 11.62 23.12
N THR A 4 -1.67 10.65 23.39
CA THR A 4 -1.60 9.41 22.64
C THR A 4 -2.14 8.26 23.47
N LEU A 5 -2.99 7.43 22.86
CA LEU A 5 -3.57 6.25 23.47
C LEU A 5 -3.28 5.04 22.59
N LEU A 6 -2.86 3.94 23.22
CA LEU A 6 -2.75 2.65 22.57
C LEU A 6 -4.06 1.88 22.80
N GLY A 7 -4.64 1.34 21.73
CA GLY A 7 -5.86 0.53 21.77
C GLY A 7 -6.17 -0.08 20.41
N ASP A 8 -7.05 -1.08 20.40
CA ASP A 8 -7.55 -1.73 19.19
C ASP A 8 -9.02 -1.36 18.97
N ILE A 9 -9.37 -0.99 17.73
CA ILE A 9 -10.76 -0.65 17.37
C ILE A 9 -11.69 -1.87 17.44
N SER A 10 -11.15 -3.09 17.36
CA SER A 10 -11.91 -4.32 17.60
C SER A 10 -12.34 -4.48 19.06
N HIS A 11 -11.76 -3.72 20.00
CA HIS A 11 -12.14 -3.74 21.42
C HIS A 11 -12.95 -2.49 21.78
N LYS A 12 -14.25 -2.65 22.06
CA LYS A 12 -15.13 -1.52 22.42
C LYS A 12 -14.59 -0.67 23.58
N GLN A 13 -13.97 -1.29 24.59
CA GLN A 13 -13.46 -0.58 25.77
C GLN A 13 -12.35 0.42 25.42
N ASP A 14 -11.49 0.08 24.45
CA ASP A 14 -10.41 0.95 23.98
C ASP A 14 -10.99 2.16 23.25
N VAL A 15 -12.00 1.92 22.40
CA VAL A 15 -12.74 2.97 21.69
C VAL A 15 -13.48 3.88 22.67
N ASP A 16 -14.19 3.32 23.65
CA ASP A 16 -14.88 4.08 24.70
C ASP A 16 -13.90 4.99 25.46
N LYS A 17 -12.72 4.47 25.81
CA LYS A 17 -11.68 5.26 26.49
C LYS A 17 -11.19 6.41 25.62
N ALA A 18 -10.96 6.16 24.32
CA ALA A 18 -10.45 7.16 23.39
C ALA A 18 -11.45 8.30 23.10
N LEU A 19 -12.76 8.00 23.15
CA LEU A 19 -13.81 8.96 22.80
C LEU A 19 -14.32 9.80 23.99
N ARG A 20 -13.83 9.57 25.22
CA ARG A 20 -14.21 10.37 26.40
C ARG A 20 -13.80 11.83 26.23
N GLY A 21 -14.79 12.71 26.25
CA GLY A 21 -14.58 14.16 26.13
C GLY A 21 -14.28 14.64 24.71
N ALA A 22 -14.39 13.79 23.69
CA ALA A 22 -14.20 14.19 22.29
C ALA A 22 -15.46 14.88 21.73
N ASP A 23 -15.26 15.99 21.01
CA ASP A 23 -16.35 16.68 20.29
C ASP A 23 -16.53 16.17 18.86
N CYS A 24 -15.45 15.66 18.27
CA CYS A 24 -15.38 15.19 16.90
C CYS A 24 -14.48 13.96 16.81
N VAL A 25 -14.89 12.99 16.00
CA VAL A 25 -14.10 11.80 15.67
C VAL A 25 -13.85 11.78 14.16
N PHE A 26 -12.58 11.63 13.80
CA PHE A 26 -12.18 11.23 12.44
C PHE A 26 -11.90 9.73 12.48
N HIS A 27 -12.75 8.94 11.82
CA HIS A 27 -12.61 7.48 11.79
C HIS A 27 -11.89 7.06 10.51
N LEU A 28 -10.56 6.87 10.63
CA LEU A 28 -9.68 6.45 9.53
C LEU A 28 -9.21 4.99 9.64
N ALA A 29 -9.48 4.32 10.76
CA ALA A 29 -8.96 2.98 11.02
C ALA A 29 -9.58 1.97 10.04
N SER A 30 -8.72 1.18 9.37
CA SER A 30 -9.18 0.18 8.42
C SER A 30 -8.15 -0.92 8.13
N TYR A 31 -8.61 -2.03 7.56
CA TYR A 31 -7.80 -3.19 7.21
C TYR A 31 -8.19 -3.78 5.86
N GLY A 32 -7.22 -4.39 5.16
CA GLY A 32 -7.47 -5.14 3.92
C GLY A 32 -7.36 -4.36 2.60
N MET A 33 -6.80 -3.15 2.58
CA MET A 33 -6.77 -2.29 1.37
C MET A 33 -5.90 -2.82 0.20
N SER A 34 -4.82 -3.52 0.53
CA SER A 34 -3.81 -4.01 -0.43
C SER A 34 -3.04 -5.18 0.18
N GLY A 35 -2.48 -6.03 -0.69
CA GLY A 35 -1.60 -7.14 -0.31
C GLY A 35 -2.35 -8.37 0.16
N LYS A 36 -1.65 -9.28 0.82
CA LYS A 36 -2.21 -10.51 1.38
C LYS A 36 -3.31 -10.25 2.43
N GLU A 37 -3.32 -9.07 3.03
CA GLU A 37 -4.38 -8.61 3.93
C GLU A 37 -5.75 -8.51 3.24
N MET A 38 -5.79 -8.32 1.91
CA MET A 38 -7.04 -8.37 1.12
C MET A 38 -7.74 -9.73 1.16
N ILE A 39 -7.05 -10.79 1.57
CA ILE A 39 -7.58 -12.16 1.58
C ILE A 39 -8.14 -12.52 2.97
N GLN A 40 -7.89 -11.71 3.99
CA GLN A 40 -8.27 -11.99 5.38
C GLN A 40 -9.70 -11.51 5.72
N TYR A 41 -10.71 -12.12 5.09
CA TYR A 41 -12.14 -11.75 5.26
C TYR A 41 -12.57 -11.50 6.71
N GLY A 42 -12.35 -12.47 7.62
CA GLY A 42 -12.78 -12.33 9.01
C GLY A 42 -12.17 -11.12 9.73
N ARG A 43 -10.87 -10.88 9.54
CA ARG A 43 -10.17 -9.73 10.13
C ARG A 43 -10.60 -8.40 9.50
N VAL A 44 -10.91 -8.41 8.22
CA VAL A 44 -11.45 -7.24 7.51
C VAL A 44 -12.80 -6.85 8.09
N ASP A 45 -13.73 -7.78 8.25
CA ASP A 45 -15.05 -7.52 8.81
C ASP A 45 -14.97 -7.12 10.30
N GLU A 46 -14.11 -7.77 11.08
CA GLU A 46 -13.86 -7.44 12.49
C GLU A 46 -13.40 -5.98 12.66
N ILE A 47 -12.43 -5.54 11.86
CA ILE A 47 -11.88 -4.18 12.00
C ILE A 47 -12.80 -3.14 11.35
N ASN A 48 -13.23 -3.37 10.12
CA ASN A 48 -13.94 -2.36 9.34
C ASN A 48 -15.41 -2.24 9.73
N ILE A 49 -16.10 -3.36 10.01
CA ILE A 49 -17.53 -3.36 10.34
C ILE A 49 -17.70 -3.25 11.85
N ASN A 50 -17.21 -4.23 12.62
CA ASN A 50 -17.44 -4.24 14.07
C ASN A 50 -16.73 -3.07 14.76
N GLY A 51 -15.51 -2.74 14.33
CA GLY A 51 -14.82 -1.53 14.81
C GLY A 51 -15.59 -0.25 14.52
N THR A 52 -16.26 -0.14 13.38
CA THR A 52 -17.14 1.01 13.08
C THR A 52 -18.38 1.02 13.97
N CYS A 53 -18.99 -0.14 14.24
CA CYS A 53 -20.08 -0.25 15.21
C CYS A 53 -19.65 0.22 16.61
N HIS A 54 -18.46 -0.19 17.07
CA HIS A 54 -17.91 0.28 18.34
C HIS A 54 -17.74 1.80 18.39
N VAL A 55 -17.23 2.42 17.32
CA VAL A 55 -17.11 3.88 17.22
C VAL A 55 -18.47 4.54 17.28
N LEU A 56 -19.46 4.05 16.51
CA LEU A 56 -20.81 4.61 16.51
C LEU A 56 -21.47 4.54 17.89
N ASP A 57 -21.42 3.38 18.54
CA ASP A 57 -21.99 3.19 19.87
C ASP A 57 -21.29 4.08 20.91
N SER A 58 -19.96 4.14 20.85
CA SER A 58 -19.15 4.96 21.77
C SER A 58 -19.41 6.47 21.56
N CYS A 59 -19.63 6.91 20.31
CA CYS A 59 -20.05 8.28 20.01
C CYS A 59 -21.39 8.61 20.68
N LEU A 60 -22.37 7.71 20.59
CA LEU A 60 -23.69 7.88 21.19
C LEU A 60 -23.66 7.84 22.73
N ASP A 61 -22.79 7.01 23.30
CA ASP A 61 -22.60 6.84 24.75
C ASP A 61 -21.89 8.04 25.40
N ASN A 62 -20.89 8.61 24.72
CA ASN A 62 -20.09 9.74 25.20
C ASN A 62 -20.63 11.10 24.75
N GLY A 63 -21.61 11.11 23.84
CA GLY A 63 -22.21 12.33 23.31
C GLY A 63 -21.26 13.11 22.40
N VAL A 64 -20.49 12.41 21.58
CA VAL A 64 -19.66 12.97 20.51
C VAL A 64 -20.58 13.50 19.41
N GLN A 65 -20.43 14.76 19.03
CA GLN A 65 -21.38 15.42 18.12
C GLN A 65 -21.10 15.17 16.64
N ARG A 66 -19.83 14.97 16.28
CA ARG A 66 -19.41 14.88 14.87
C ARG A 66 -18.61 13.62 14.63
N LEU A 67 -18.96 12.89 13.57
CA LEU A 67 -18.19 11.75 13.08
C LEU A 67 -17.95 11.90 11.58
N VAL A 68 -16.69 12.08 11.20
CA VAL A 68 -16.24 12.03 9.80
C VAL A 68 -15.66 10.64 9.56
N TYR A 69 -16.31 9.86 8.71
CA TYR A 69 -15.85 8.52 8.34
C TYR A 69 -15.06 8.55 7.03
N VAL A 70 -13.84 8.02 7.02
CA VAL A 70 -13.07 7.85 5.78
C VAL A 70 -13.47 6.54 5.14
N SER A 71 -14.30 6.64 4.11
CA SER A 71 -14.73 5.55 3.25
C SER A 71 -13.77 5.37 2.07
N THR A 72 -14.27 4.98 0.89
CA THR A 72 -13.49 4.74 -0.32
C THR A 72 -14.38 4.80 -1.56
N TYR A 73 -13.83 5.14 -2.72
CA TYR A 73 -14.57 4.99 -3.97
C TYR A 73 -14.94 3.54 -4.31
N ASN A 74 -14.28 2.54 -3.72
CA ASN A 74 -14.62 1.13 -3.94
C ASN A 74 -16.04 0.78 -3.47
N VAL A 75 -16.72 1.65 -2.71
CA VAL A 75 -18.12 1.40 -2.31
C VAL A 75 -19.11 1.47 -3.48
N VAL A 76 -18.72 2.07 -4.61
CA VAL A 76 -19.51 2.12 -5.85
C VAL A 76 -18.80 1.48 -7.05
N PHE A 77 -17.52 1.12 -6.91
CA PHE A 77 -16.69 0.60 -7.99
C PHE A 77 -16.30 -0.87 -7.75
N GLY A 78 -16.54 -1.71 -8.75
CA GLY A 78 -16.16 -3.12 -8.76
C GLY A 78 -15.70 -3.62 -10.13
N GLY A 79 -14.98 -2.78 -10.89
CA GLY A 79 -14.37 -3.19 -12.17
C GLY A 79 -15.17 -2.85 -13.43
N LYS A 80 -16.25 -2.08 -13.32
CA LYS A 80 -16.95 -1.45 -14.45
C LYS A 80 -16.48 -0.01 -14.61
N GLU A 81 -16.40 0.46 -15.85
CA GLU A 81 -15.94 1.82 -16.15
C GLU A 81 -16.85 2.87 -15.52
N ILE A 82 -16.25 3.88 -14.89
CA ILE A 82 -16.94 5.06 -14.34
C ILE A 82 -16.20 6.31 -14.81
N VAL A 83 -16.90 7.17 -15.53
CA VAL A 83 -16.33 8.42 -16.05
C VAL A 83 -17.05 9.57 -15.37
N ASN A 84 -16.33 10.33 -14.55
CA ASN A 84 -16.87 11.48 -13.81
C ASN A 84 -18.10 11.13 -12.95
N GLY A 85 -18.05 10.00 -12.25
CA GLY A 85 -19.13 9.55 -11.37
C GLY A 85 -19.34 10.48 -10.17
N ASN A 86 -20.54 10.52 -9.59
CA ASN A 86 -20.86 11.35 -8.43
C ASN A 86 -21.58 10.54 -7.34
N GLU A 87 -21.98 11.20 -6.26
CA GLU A 87 -22.59 10.59 -5.07
C GLU A 87 -23.94 9.92 -5.33
N SER A 88 -24.58 10.16 -6.48
CA SER A 88 -25.84 9.49 -6.85
C SER A 88 -25.64 8.04 -7.30
N LEU A 89 -24.40 7.62 -7.56
CA LEU A 89 -24.10 6.25 -7.92
C LEU A 89 -24.53 5.28 -6.81
N PRO A 90 -25.22 4.18 -7.17
CA PRO A 90 -25.61 3.19 -6.19
C PRO A 90 -24.37 2.50 -5.60
N TYR A 91 -24.52 1.99 -4.38
CA TYR A 91 -23.53 1.07 -3.83
C TYR A 91 -23.35 -0.11 -4.78
N PHE A 92 -22.10 -0.54 -4.93
CA PHE A 92 -21.80 -1.75 -5.67
C PHE A 92 -22.44 -2.95 -4.97
N PRO A 93 -23.01 -3.93 -5.71
CA PRO A 93 -23.68 -5.08 -5.09
C PRO A 93 -22.74 -5.84 -4.14
N MET A 94 -23.25 -6.18 -2.94
CA MET A 94 -22.44 -6.77 -1.88
C MET A 94 -21.78 -8.10 -2.28
N ASP A 95 -22.52 -8.92 -3.03
CA ASP A 95 -22.11 -10.25 -3.46
C ASP A 95 -21.17 -10.22 -4.68
N ASP A 96 -21.10 -9.09 -5.40
CA ASP A 96 -20.25 -8.93 -6.57
C ASP A 96 -18.85 -8.38 -6.23
N HIS A 97 -18.64 -7.90 -4.99
CA HIS A 97 -17.34 -7.35 -4.60
C HIS A 97 -16.23 -8.40 -4.70
N VAL A 98 -15.20 -8.07 -5.47
CA VAL A 98 -14.04 -8.97 -5.68
C VAL A 98 -13.04 -8.96 -4.53
N ASP A 99 -13.23 -8.08 -3.54
CA ASP A 99 -12.41 -8.00 -2.33
C ASP A 99 -13.25 -7.66 -1.09
N PRO A 100 -12.91 -8.22 0.09
CA PRO A 100 -13.64 -7.97 1.34
C PRO A 100 -13.52 -6.53 1.82
N TYR A 101 -12.48 -5.81 1.43
CA TYR A 101 -12.29 -4.42 1.85
C TYR A 101 -13.38 -3.52 1.25
N GLY A 102 -13.60 -3.57 -0.06
CA GLY A 102 -14.68 -2.84 -0.72
C GLY A 102 -16.04 -3.12 -0.07
N ARG A 103 -16.39 -4.40 0.08
CA ARG A 103 -17.64 -4.84 0.74
C ARG A 103 -17.79 -4.30 2.15
N SER A 104 -16.77 -4.51 3.01
CA SER A 104 -16.83 -4.09 4.41
C SER A 104 -16.92 -2.57 4.56
N LYS A 105 -16.23 -1.80 3.71
CA LYS A 105 -16.34 -0.34 3.67
C LYS A 105 -17.73 0.12 3.21
N SER A 106 -18.36 -0.56 2.26
CA SER A 106 -19.74 -0.27 1.84
C SER A 106 -20.74 -0.48 2.98
N ILE A 107 -20.59 -1.56 3.75
CA ILE A 107 -21.44 -1.86 4.92
C ILE A 107 -21.23 -0.79 6.00
N ALA A 108 -19.98 -0.52 6.36
CA ALA A 108 -19.63 0.45 7.38
C ALA A 108 -20.07 1.88 7.02
N GLU A 109 -19.92 2.30 5.75
CA GLU A 109 -20.42 3.61 5.29
C GLU A 109 -21.94 3.73 5.47
N GLN A 110 -22.69 2.70 5.06
CA GLN A 110 -24.14 2.69 5.24
C GLN A 110 -24.54 2.77 6.72
N LEU A 111 -23.84 2.06 7.61
CA LEU A 111 -24.09 2.12 9.05
C LEU A 111 -23.84 3.52 9.62
N VAL A 112 -22.75 4.17 9.19
CA VAL A 112 -22.42 5.54 9.59
C VAL A 112 -23.51 6.50 9.12
N LEU A 113 -23.83 6.51 7.81
CA LEU A 113 -24.80 7.46 7.25
C LEU A 113 -26.21 7.23 7.82
N LYS A 114 -26.63 5.98 8.07
CA LYS A 114 -27.90 5.65 8.75
C LYS A 114 -27.93 6.09 10.21
N SER A 115 -26.77 6.28 10.85
CA SER A 115 -26.68 6.74 12.24
C SER A 115 -26.76 8.27 12.36
N ASN A 116 -26.72 9.00 11.25
CA ASN A 116 -26.88 10.45 11.28
C ASN A 116 -28.23 10.86 11.90
N GLY A 117 -28.18 11.80 12.84
CA GLY A 117 -29.35 12.32 13.54
C GLY A 117 -29.82 11.44 14.69
N ARG A 118 -29.11 10.34 15.02
CA ARG A 118 -29.46 9.52 16.19
C ARG A 118 -29.27 10.32 17.48
N PRO A 119 -30.25 10.30 18.40
CA PRO A 119 -30.15 11.00 19.68
C PRO A 119 -29.15 10.31 20.60
N PHE A 120 -28.48 11.09 21.46
CA PHE A 120 -27.58 10.53 22.47
C PHE A 120 -28.34 9.82 23.58
N LYS A 121 -27.72 8.78 24.15
CA LYS A 121 -28.35 8.01 25.25
C LYS A 121 -28.50 8.82 26.53
N LYS A 122 -27.56 9.74 26.80
CA LYS A 122 -27.47 10.49 28.08
C LYS A 122 -27.76 11.99 27.96
N LYS A 123 -27.82 12.57 26.76
CA LYS A 123 -27.98 14.02 26.53
C LYS A 123 -29.22 14.28 25.66
N LYS A 124 -30.35 14.57 26.30
CA LYS A 124 -31.62 14.87 25.61
C LYS A 124 -31.48 16.11 24.73
N GLY A 125 -32.11 16.09 23.56
CA GLY A 125 -32.12 17.21 22.60
C GLY A 125 -30.87 17.37 21.74
N LYS A 126 -29.86 16.50 21.88
CA LYS A 126 -28.67 16.47 21.01
C LYS A 126 -28.56 15.13 20.29
N CYS A 127 -27.97 15.15 19.10
CA CYS A 127 -27.78 13.99 18.25
C CYS A 127 -26.39 13.94 17.61
N LEU A 128 -26.05 12.76 17.09
CA LEU A 128 -24.82 12.51 16.33
C LEU A 128 -25.00 12.96 14.88
N TYR A 129 -24.14 13.84 14.37
CA TYR A 129 -24.04 14.14 12.95
C TYR A 129 -22.86 13.38 12.33
N THR A 130 -23.09 12.78 11.17
CA THR A 130 -22.10 11.94 10.49
C THR A 130 -21.99 12.30 9.02
N CYS A 131 -20.79 12.22 8.45
CA CYS A 131 -20.59 12.22 7.00
C CYS A 131 -19.56 11.16 6.60
N ALA A 132 -19.50 10.86 5.30
CA ALA A 132 -18.54 9.93 4.73
C ALA A 132 -17.70 10.59 3.64
N ILE A 133 -16.40 10.31 3.66
CA ILE A 133 -15.43 10.83 2.70
C ILE A 133 -14.93 9.67 1.86
N ARG A 134 -15.13 9.71 0.55
CA ARG A 134 -14.73 8.70 -0.43
C ARG A 134 -13.50 9.24 -1.19
N PRO A 135 -12.28 9.13 -0.62
CA PRO A 135 -11.07 9.63 -1.26
C PRO A 135 -10.73 8.80 -2.50
N ALA A 136 -10.12 9.46 -3.49
CA ALA A 136 -9.37 8.83 -4.58
C ALA A 136 -8.11 8.09 -4.08
N ALA A 137 -7.25 7.61 -4.99
CA ALA A 137 -5.99 6.99 -4.60
C ALA A 137 -5.08 8.01 -3.88
N ILE A 138 -4.74 7.73 -2.62
CA ILE A 138 -3.99 8.65 -1.77
C ILE A 138 -2.49 8.53 -2.07
N TYR A 139 -1.81 9.67 -2.20
CA TYR A 139 -0.36 9.74 -2.31
C TYR A 139 0.18 10.91 -1.49
N GLY A 140 1.47 10.87 -1.16
CA GLY A 140 2.13 11.92 -0.40
C GLY A 140 3.22 11.38 0.53
N PRO A 141 3.95 12.28 1.21
CA PRO A 141 4.79 11.93 2.34
C PRO A 141 4.02 11.10 3.39
N GLY A 142 4.64 10.05 3.89
CA GLY A 142 4.03 9.20 4.92
C GLY A 142 2.98 8.20 4.42
N GLU A 143 2.79 8.02 3.10
CA GLU A 143 1.99 6.90 2.59
C GLU A 143 2.68 5.56 2.90
N GLU A 144 2.04 4.74 3.73
CA GLU A 144 2.64 3.49 4.24
C GLU A 144 1.97 2.22 3.71
N ARG A 145 1.09 2.31 2.72
CA ARG A 145 0.33 1.15 2.24
C ARG A 145 0.73 0.72 0.84
N HIS A 146 0.48 1.55 -0.16
CA HIS A 146 0.61 1.17 -1.57
C HIS A 146 2.04 1.39 -2.06
N PHE A 147 2.63 2.55 -1.80
CA PHE A 147 3.98 2.88 -2.25
C PHE A 147 5.06 1.99 -1.67
N PRO A 148 5.12 1.67 -0.35
CA PRO A 148 6.13 0.74 0.13
C PRO A 148 6.09 -0.61 -0.60
N ARG A 149 4.88 -1.09 -0.93
CA ARG A 149 4.71 -2.35 -1.66
C ARG A 149 5.15 -2.23 -3.12
N ILE A 150 4.66 -1.22 -3.83
CA ILE A 150 5.00 -0.97 -5.25
C ILE A 150 6.51 -0.76 -5.40
N LEU A 151 7.11 0.07 -4.54
CA LEU A 151 8.55 0.35 -4.55
C LEU A 151 9.38 -0.88 -4.20
N ASN A 152 8.93 -1.71 -3.25
CA ASN A 152 9.63 -2.96 -2.95
C ASN A 152 9.56 -3.96 -4.11
N LEU A 153 8.40 -4.10 -4.76
CA LEU A 153 8.29 -4.92 -5.97
C LEU A 153 9.18 -4.38 -7.09
N ALA A 154 9.21 -3.07 -7.30
CA ALA A 154 10.04 -2.43 -8.31
C ALA A 154 11.53 -2.63 -8.04
N LYS A 155 11.97 -2.43 -6.79
CA LYS A 155 13.33 -2.71 -6.31
C LYS A 155 13.73 -4.17 -6.58
N LEU A 156 12.83 -5.12 -6.34
CA LEU A 156 13.08 -6.54 -6.57
C LEU A 156 13.01 -6.94 -8.06
N GLY A 157 12.62 -6.04 -8.96
CA GLY A 157 12.41 -6.35 -10.38
C GLY A 157 11.12 -7.14 -10.64
N LEU A 158 10.17 -7.12 -9.70
CA LEU A 158 8.92 -7.88 -9.70
C LEU A 158 7.70 -7.06 -10.15
N VAL A 159 7.93 -6.02 -10.97
CA VAL A 159 6.85 -5.28 -11.67
C VAL A 159 7.01 -5.47 -13.19
N PRO A 160 6.72 -6.67 -13.72
CA PRO A 160 7.00 -6.98 -15.12
C PRO A 160 6.05 -6.29 -16.11
N PHE A 161 4.81 -5.95 -15.69
CA PHE A 161 3.76 -5.50 -16.59
C PHE A 161 3.11 -4.18 -16.16
N LYS A 162 2.77 -3.34 -17.15
CA LYS A 162 1.70 -2.35 -17.04
C LYS A 162 0.38 -3.05 -17.30
N ILE A 163 -0.63 -2.78 -16.49
CA ILE A 163 -1.95 -3.42 -16.63
C ILE A 163 -2.86 -2.49 -17.41
N GLY A 164 -3.55 -3.02 -18.41
CA GLY A 164 -4.46 -2.24 -19.25
C GLY A 164 -3.73 -1.34 -20.25
N THR A 165 -4.47 -0.39 -20.83
CA THR A 165 -3.98 0.55 -21.84
C THR A 165 -3.55 1.88 -21.19
N THR A 166 -2.83 2.70 -21.94
CA THR A 166 -2.43 4.05 -21.51
C THR A 166 -3.62 5.02 -21.43
N SER A 167 -4.78 4.67 -22.00
CA SER A 167 -6.00 5.48 -21.97
C SER A 167 -6.78 5.36 -20.66
N VAL A 168 -6.51 4.32 -19.84
CA VAL A 168 -7.13 4.15 -18.53
C VAL A 168 -6.81 5.35 -17.64
N LYS A 169 -7.83 5.98 -17.06
CA LYS A 169 -7.69 7.12 -16.14
C LYS A 169 -8.22 6.80 -14.76
N THR A 170 -7.47 7.25 -13.76
CA THR A 170 -7.77 7.10 -12.33
C THR A 170 -7.51 8.42 -11.62
N ASP A 171 -8.28 8.75 -10.59
CA ASP A 171 -8.04 9.92 -9.76
C ASP A 171 -7.10 9.66 -8.60
N TRP A 172 -6.35 10.70 -8.25
CA TRP A 172 -5.44 10.73 -7.12
C TRP A 172 -5.76 11.91 -6.20
N ILE A 173 -5.35 11.79 -4.94
CA ILE A 173 -5.46 12.86 -3.96
C ILE A 173 -4.20 12.97 -3.11
N TYR A 174 -3.65 14.18 -3.04
CA TYR A 174 -2.53 14.47 -2.16
C TYR A 174 -2.96 14.41 -0.70
N VAL A 175 -2.12 13.87 0.18
CA VAL A 175 -2.44 13.64 1.60
C VAL A 175 -2.92 14.91 2.31
N ASP A 176 -2.32 16.07 2.05
CA ASP A 176 -2.72 17.32 2.71
C ASP A 176 -4.05 17.87 2.16
N ASN A 177 -4.33 17.65 0.86
CA ASN A 177 -5.64 17.96 0.29
C ASN A 177 -6.74 17.08 0.89
N LEU A 178 -6.44 15.79 1.16
CA LEU A 178 -7.36 14.92 1.89
C LEU A 178 -7.58 15.42 3.32
N VAL A 179 -6.53 15.82 4.04
CA VAL A 179 -6.65 16.39 5.39
C VAL A 179 -7.53 17.65 5.38
N LEU A 180 -7.35 18.54 4.40
CA LEU A 180 -8.21 19.70 4.20
C LEU A 180 -9.68 19.29 4.02
N ALA A 181 -9.96 18.31 3.16
CA ALA A 181 -11.32 17.82 2.95
C ALA A 181 -11.94 17.23 4.23
N LEU A 182 -11.17 16.51 5.06
CA LEU A 182 -11.63 16.01 6.34
C LEU A 182 -12.01 17.15 7.29
N LEU A 183 -11.16 18.18 7.40
CA LEU A 183 -11.43 19.35 8.23
C LEU A 183 -12.67 20.10 7.77
N LEU A 184 -12.81 20.34 6.46
CA LEU A 184 -14.00 20.99 5.89
C LEU A 184 -15.26 20.15 6.11
N ALA A 185 -15.20 18.83 5.98
CA ALA A 185 -16.31 17.94 6.26
C ALA A 185 -16.71 17.98 7.75
N SER A 186 -15.74 18.03 8.67
CA SER A 186 -15.99 18.20 10.10
C SER A 186 -16.62 19.56 10.44
N MET A 187 -16.22 20.62 9.73
CA MET A 187 -16.84 21.95 9.85
C MET A 187 -18.25 21.96 9.25
N GLY A 188 -18.48 21.28 8.13
CA GLY A 188 -19.81 21.14 7.51
C GLY A 188 -20.80 20.32 8.35
N LEU A 189 -20.33 19.62 9.40
CA LEU A 189 -21.17 18.97 10.41
C LEU A 189 -21.53 19.89 11.59
N LEU A 190 -21.05 21.14 11.60
CA LEU A 190 -21.46 22.15 12.58
C LEU A 190 -22.71 22.91 12.11
N ASP A 191 -23.51 23.32 13.08
CA ASP A 191 -24.78 24.04 12.90
C ASP A 191 -24.63 25.56 13.22
N ASN A 192 -23.49 26.14 12.86
CA ASN A 192 -23.11 27.50 13.27
C ASN A 192 -22.60 28.37 12.11
N ILE A 193 -22.94 28.04 10.87
CA ILE A 193 -22.59 28.85 9.70
C ILE A 193 -23.47 30.11 9.72
N PRO A 194 -22.91 31.33 9.88
CA PRO A 194 -23.71 32.55 9.90
C PRO A 194 -24.52 32.71 8.61
N GLY A 195 -25.83 32.91 8.73
CA GLY A 195 -26.73 33.14 7.58
C GLY A 195 -27.37 31.89 6.96
N ARG A 196 -27.20 30.69 7.55
CA ARG A 196 -27.96 29.49 7.17
C ARG A 196 -28.70 28.92 8.38
N GLU A 197 -30.02 28.97 8.36
CA GLU A 197 -30.88 28.20 9.27
C GLU A 197 -31.16 26.83 8.65
N GLY A 198 -30.79 25.72 9.32
CA GLY A 198 -31.08 24.37 8.83
C GLY A 198 -30.09 23.30 9.30
N ARG A 199 -30.35 22.02 8.96
CA ARG A 199 -29.47 20.89 9.29
C ARG A 199 -28.06 21.11 8.70
N PRO A 200 -26.96 20.74 9.41
CA PRO A 200 -25.61 20.90 8.89
C PRO A 200 -25.44 20.30 7.50
N VAL A 201 -24.79 21.02 6.59
CA VAL A 201 -24.74 20.67 5.15
C VAL A 201 -24.15 19.27 4.92
N ALA A 202 -23.15 18.86 5.71
CA ALA A 202 -22.52 17.56 5.59
C ALA A 202 -23.30 16.41 6.24
N ALA A 203 -24.34 16.70 7.04
CA ALA A 203 -25.00 15.70 7.87
C ALA A 203 -25.74 14.65 7.04
N GLY A 204 -25.29 13.41 7.10
CA GLY A 204 -25.81 12.26 6.37
C GLY A 204 -25.34 12.19 4.92
N GLN A 205 -24.31 12.96 4.54
CA GLN A 205 -23.83 13.03 3.17
C GLN A 205 -22.53 12.24 2.98
N PRO A 206 -22.40 11.49 1.86
CA PRO A 206 -21.11 11.10 1.31
C PRO A 206 -20.53 12.21 0.42
N TYR A 207 -19.21 12.22 0.24
CA TYR A 207 -18.48 13.09 -0.68
C TYR A 207 -17.31 12.38 -1.35
N PHE A 208 -17.20 12.45 -2.68
CA PHE A 208 -15.97 12.09 -3.39
C PHE A 208 -14.96 13.22 -3.30
N ILE A 209 -13.72 12.89 -2.94
CA ILE A 209 -12.61 13.86 -2.84
C ILE A 209 -11.45 13.41 -3.72
N SER A 210 -11.00 14.28 -4.62
CA SER A 210 -9.82 14.10 -5.48
C SER A 210 -9.10 15.43 -5.74
N ASP A 211 -7.93 15.37 -6.38
CA ASP A 211 -7.22 16.55 -6.91
C ASP A 211 -7.77 17.00 -8.28
N GLY A 212 -8.81 16.33 -8.80
CA GLY A 212 -9.47 16.73 -10.05
C GLY A 212 -8.65 16.54 -11.32
N SER A 213 -7.60 15.72 -11.29
CA SER A 213 -6.67 15.50 -12.40
C SER A 213 -6.57 14.02 -12.80
N PRO A 214 -7.60 13.42 -13.42
CA PRO A 214 -7.60 12.01 -13.78
C PRO A 214 -6.47 11.67 -14.75
N VAL A 215 -5.63 10.71 -14.38
CA VAL A 215 -4.44 10.33 -15.13
C VAL A 215 -4.22 8.82 -15.06
N ASN A 216 -3.51 8.28 -16.04
CA ASN A 216 -3.11 6.88 -15.99
C ASN A 216 -2.16 6.62 -14.81
N THR A 217 -2.46 5.61 -13.98
CA THR A 217 -1.66 5.25 -12.80
C THR A 217 -0.18 5.06 -13.12
N PHE A 218 0.18 4.40 -14.23
CA PHE A 218 1.59 4.17 -14.59
C PHE A 218 2.30 5.45 -15.05
N LEU A 219 1.56 6.42 -15.60
CA LEU A 219 2.12 7.76 -15.89
C LEU A 219 2.30 8.57 -14.61
N PHE A 220 1.35 8.46 -13.68
CA PHE A 220 1.38 9.17 -12.40
C PHE A 220 2.57 8.75 -11.53
N ILE A 221 2.82 7.45 -11.36
CA ILE A 221 3.91 6.94 -10.50
C ILE A 221 5.29 6.99 -11.17
N ARG A 222 5.35 7.26 -12.48
CA ARG A 222 6.58 7.21 -13.28
C ARG A 222 7.69 8.14 -12.75
N PRO A 223 7.41 9.42 -12.40
CA PRO A 223 8.42 10.32 -11.84
C PRO A 223 9.04 9.75 -10.56
N LEU A 224 8.21 9.19 -9.66
CA LEU A 224 8.67 8.57 -8.42
C LEU A 224 9.62 7.40 -8.68
N LEU A 225 9.22 6.43 -9.50
CA LEU A 225 10.07 5.26 -9.80
C LEU A 225 11.40 5.66 -10.44
N LYS A 226 11.38 6.59 -11.39
CA LYS A 226 12.60 7.12 -12.02
C LYS A 226 13.51 7.81 -11.02
N SER A 227 12.96 8.64 -10.13
CA SER A 227 13.74 9.37 -9.11
C SER A 227 14.46 8.45 -8.11
N LEU A 228 13.99 7.20 -8.00
CA LEU A 228 14.53 6.15 -7.14
C LEU A 228 15.38 5.14 -7.91
N ASP A 229 15.74 5.40 -9.17
CA ASP A 229 16.47 4.48 -10.05
C ASP A 229 15.81 3.11 -10.21
N TYR A 230 14.48 3.03 -10.15
CA TYR A 230 13.74 1.80 -10.38
C TYR A 230 13.19 1.74 -11.79
N ASP A 231 13.29 0.56 -12.39
CA ASP A 231 12.81 0.32 -13.74
C ASP A 231 11.28 0.39 -13.81
N LEU A 232 10.79 0.97 -14.90
CA LEU A 232 9.37 0.92 -15.24
C LEU A 232 9.07 -0.40 -15.96
N PRO A 233 7.86 -0.94 -15.80
CA PRO A 233 7.47 -2.13 -16.56
C PRO A 233 7.50 -1.82 -18.05
N LYS A 234 8.21 -2.66 -18.81
CA LYS A 234 8.38 -2.49 -20.27
C LYS A 234 7.25 -3.14 -21.06
N MET A 235 6.70 -4.22 -20.52
CA MET A 235 5.62 -4.97 -21.14
C MET A 235 4.26 -4.47 -20.62
N SER A 236 3.22 -4.70 -21.40
CA SER A 236 1.84 -4.48 -20.98
C SER A 236 1.08 -5.80 -20.94
N LEU A 237 0.14 -5.93 -20.01
CA LEU A 237 -0.73 -7.08 -19.85
C LEU A 237 -2.18 -6.61 -19.93
N ALA A 238 -2.95 -7.18 -20.85
CA ALA A 238 -4.36 -6.86 -20.98
C ALA A 238 -5.14 -7.30 -19.73
N VAL A 239 -6.20 -6.57 -19.40
CA VAL A 239 -6.98 -6.76 -18.17
C VAL A 239 -7.45 -8.20 -17.96
N PRO A 240 -8.02 -8.92 -18.96
CA PRO A 240 -8.47 -10.30 -18.74
C PRO A 240 -7.34 -11.26 -18.34
N HIS A 241 -6.16 -11.12 -18.94
CA HIS A 241 -4.99 -11.95 -18.59
C HIS A 241 -4.44 -11.59 -17.21
N ALA A 242 -4.45 -10.30 -16.85
CA ALA A 242 -4.07 -9.85 -15.52
C ALA A 242 -5.04 -10.36 -14.44
N LEU A 243 -6.35 -10.40 -14.73
CA LEU A 243 -7.36 -11.00 -13.85
C LEU A 243 -7.16 -12.50 -13.68
N PHE A 244 -6.88 -13.23 -14.77
CA PHE A 244 -6.56 -14.65 -14.70
C PHE A 244 -5.37 -14.90 -13.77
N LEU A 245 -4.26 -14.17 -13.95
CA LEU A 245 -3.10 -14.27 -13.07
C LEU A 245 -3.43 -13.86 -11.63
N GLY A 246 -4.20 -12.80 -11.44
CA GLY A 246 -4.68 -12.35 -10.13
C GLY A 246 -5.50 -13.41 -9.41
N ASN A 247 -6.37 -14.14 -10.11
CA ASN A 247 -7.16 -15.24 -9.57
C ASN A 247 -6.30 -16.43 -9.16
N LEU A 248 -5.22 -16.73 -9.91
CA LEU A 248 -4.25 -17.75 -9.51
C LEU A 248 -3.54 -17.37 -8.21
N PHE A 249 -3.09 -16.12 -8.09
CA PHE A 249 -2.51 -15.62 -6.84
C PHE A 249 -3.53 -15.65 -5.70
N TRP A 250 -4.76 -15.22 -5.94
CA TRP A 250 -5.82 -15.27 -4.95
C TRP A 250 -6.02 -16.71 -4.44
N ALA A 251 -6.17 -17.69 -5.34
CA ALA A 251 -6.33 -19.10 -4.97
C ALA A 251 -5.13 -19.64 -4.18
N PHE A 252 -3.91 -19.34 -4.61
CA PHE A 252 -2.68 -19.75 -3.93
C PHE A 252 -2.60 -19.18 -2.50
N TYR A 253 -2.86 -17.89 -2.33
CA TYR A 253 -2.80 -17.26 -1.01
C TYR A 253 -3.98 -17.68 -0.11
N THR A 254 -5.15 -17.97 -0.69
CA THR A 254 -6.28 -18.57 0.05
C THR A 254 -5.91 -19.95 0.58
N ALA A 255 -5.21 -20.79 -0.19
CA ALA A 255 -4.69 -22.07 0.31
C ALA A 255 -3.67 -21.89 1.45
N LEU A 256 -3.00 -20.73 1.52
CA LEU A 256 -2.05 -20.38 2.57
C LEU A 256 -2.66 -19.53 3.70
N TYR A 257 -3.99 -19.51 3.83
CA TYR A 257 -4.71 -18.67 4.80
C TYR A 257 -4.11 -18.68 6.23
N PRO A 258 -3.79 -19.85 6.84
CA PRO A 258 -3.24 -19.91 8.20
C PRO A 258 -1.89 -19.18 8.37
N TRP A 259 -1.16 -18.96 7.28
CA TRP A 259 0.16 -18.34 7.28
C TRP A 259 0.17 -16.91 6.74
N LEU A 260 -0.99 -16.32 6.41
CA LEU A 260 -1.04 -14.96 5.86
C LEU A 260 -0.44 -13.90 6.80
N SER A 261 -0.51 -14.11 8.11
CA SER A 261 0.10 -13.22 9.11
C SER A 261 1.63 -13.37 9.24
N LYS A 262 2.24 -14.39 8.63
CA LYS A 262 3.68 -14.68 8.79
C LYS A 262 4.53 -13.76 7.90
N LYS A 263 5.63 -13.26 8.46
CA LYS A 263 6.54 -12.32 7.77
C LYS A 263 7.33 -12.97 6.62
N TRP A 264 7.56 -14.28 6.66
CA TRP A 264 8.28 -15.01 5.60
C TRP A 264 7.45 -15.19 4.33
N LEU A 265 6.12 -15.15 4.42
CA LEU A 265 5.25 -15.26 3.26
C LEU A 265 5.23 -13.91 2.51
N PRO A 266 5.67 -13.87 1.23
CA PRO A 266 5.77 -12.64 0.46
C PRO A 266 4.40 -12.01 0.20
N GLN A 267 4.40 -10.81 -0.36
CA GLN A 267 3.18 -10.17 -0.85
C GLN A 267 2.81 -10.73 -2.23
N PRO A 268 1.51 -10.91 -2.55
CA PRO A 268 1.09 -11.27 -3.90
C PRO A 268 1.55 -10.19 -4.88
N LEU A 269 1.97 -10.61 -6.08
CA LEU A 269 2.38 -9.67 -7.13
C LEU A 269 1.19 -8.83 -7.60
N ILE A 270 0.03 -9.49 -7.71
CA ILE A 270 -1.19 -8.92 -8.24
C ILE A 270 -2.40 -9.68 -7.68
N LEU A 271 -3.47 -8.96 -7.37
CA LEU A 271 -4.77 -9.51 -6.99
C LEU A 271 -5.89 -8.91 -7.86
N PRO A 272 -7.05 -9.58 -8.01
CA PRO A 272 -8.11 -9.14 -8.93
C PRO A 272 -8.57 -7.69 -8.70
N ALA A 273 -8.80 -7.29 -7.44
CA ALA A 273 -9.19 -5.91 -7.14
C ALA A 273 -8.12 -4.88 -7.52
N GLU A 274 -6.84 -5.25 -7.46
CA GLU A 274 -5.74 -4.37 -7.86
C GLU A 274 -5.67 -4.23 -9.37
N VAL A 275 -6.00 -5.31 -10.11
CA VAL A 275 -6.15 -5.27 -11.58
C VAL A 275 -7.21 -4.24 -11.96
N TYR A 276 -8.39 -4.27 -11.33
CA TYR A 276 -9.45 -3.30 -11.64
C TYR A 276 -9.05 -1.87 -11.29
N LYS A 277 -8.40 -1.66 -10.14
CA LYS A 277 -7.93 -0.34 -9.68
C LYS A 277 -6.93 0.33 -10.61
N VAL A 278 -6.22 -0.40 -11.47
CA VAL A 278 -5.25 0.21 -12.41
C VAL A 278 -5.57 -0.03 -13.88
N GLY A 279 -6.42 -1.02 -14.17
CA GLY A 279 -6.74 -1.48 -15.52
C GLY A 279 -8.09 -1.01 -16.06
N VAL A 280 -8.95 -0.44 -15.23
CA VAL A 280 -10.28 0.05 -15.64
C VAL A 280 -10.42 1.53 -15.28
N THR A 281 -10.95 2.33 -16.21
CA THR A 281 -11.16 3.77 -15.99
C THR A 281 -12.19 3.98 -14.88
N HIS A 282 -11.81 4.72 -13.85
CA HIS A 282 -12.71 5.17 -12.80
C HIS A 282 -12.21 6.48 -12.21
N TYR A 283 -13.03 7.51 -12.28
CA TYR A 283 -12.76 8.79 -11.64
C TYR A 283 -14.07 9.49 -11.30
N PHE A 284 -14.03 10.35 -10.29
CA PHE A 284 -15.23 10.85 -9.64
C PHE A 284 -15.19 12.36 -9.49
N SER A 285 -16.35 12.98 -9.70
CA SER A 285 -16.54 14.41 -9.51
C SER A 285 -16.48 14.77 -8.03
N PHE A 286 -15.61 15.71 -7.68
CA PHE A 286 -15.56 16.32 -6.34
C PHE A 286 -16.43 17.59 -6.25
N LEU A 287 -17.27 17.88 -7.25
CA LEU A 287 -18.05 19.13 -7.32
C LEU A 287 -18.98 19.31 -6.13
N LYS A 288 -19.62 18.23 -5.64
CA LYS A 288 -20.45 18.30 -4.44
C LYS A 288 -19.66 18.78 -3.22
N ALA A 289 -18.44 18.25 -3.02
CA ALA A 289 -17.56 18.68 -1.94
C ALA A 289 -17.13 20.15 -2.11
N LYS A 290 -16.89 20.59 -3.35
CA LYS A 290 -16.59 21.99 -3.65
C LYS A 290 -17.75 22.91 -3.30
N GLU A 291 -18.97 22.56 -3.72
CA GLU A 291 -20.17 23.39 -3.55
C GLU A 291 -20.68 23.41 -2.12
N GLU A 292 -20.69 22.26 -1.44
CA GLU A 292 -21.25 22.13 -0.09
C GLU A 292 -20.22 22.40 1.02
N LEU A 293 -18.96 21.98 0.83
CA LEU A 293 -17.90 22.09 1.85
C LEU A 293 -16.88 23.19 1.54
N GLY A 294 -16.91 23.80 0.36
CA GLY A 294 -15.88 24.75 -0.09
C GLY A 294 -14.54 24.08 -0.43
N TYR A 295 -14.53 22.76 -0.68
CA TYR A 295 -13.30 22.03 -0.97
C TYR A 295 -12.68 22.46 -2.31
N ILE A 296 -11.44 22.95 -2.24
CA ILE A 296 -10.59 23.26 -3.38
C ILE A 296 -9.21 22.66 -3.06
N PRO A 297 -8.65 21.80 -3.93
CA PRO A 297 -7.29 21.29 -3.75
C PRO A 297 -6.28 22.45 -3.66
N MET A 298 -5.51 22.51 -2.56
CA MET A 298 -4.54 23.58 -2.32
C MET A 298 -3.18 23.25 -2.90
N VAL A 299 -2.83 21.96 -2.95
CA VAL A 299 -1.58 21.45 -3.50
C VAL A 299 -1.85 20.84 -4.86
N SER A 300 -1.08 21.24 -5.87
CA SER A 300 -1.17 20.67 -7.21
C SER A 300 -0.57 19.26 -7.28
N PRO A 301 -1.00 18.40 -8.23
CA PRO A 301 -0.40 17.08 -8.40
C PRO A 301 1.12 17.07 -8.62
N GLN A 302 1.65 18.11 -9.29
CA GLN A 302 3.07 18.26 -9.56
C GLN A 302 3.86 18.59 -8.29
N GLU A 303 3.35 19.49 -7.46
CA GLU A 303 3.92 19.85 -6.18
C GLU A 303 3.86 18.67 -5.21
N GLY A 304 2.70 18.04 -5.07
CA GLY A 304 2.53 16.85 -4.22
C GLY A 304 3.44 15.69 -4.63
N MET A 305 3.68 15.48 -5.93
CA MET A 305 4.61 14.47 -6.42
C MET A 305 6.07 14.85 -6.10
N THR A 306 6.41 16.14 -6.12
CA THR A 306 7.76 16.62 -5.76
C THR A 306 8.06 16.32 -4.29
N GLU A 307 7.13 16.64 -3.38
CA GLU A 307 7.25 16.30 -1.95
C GLU A 307 7.29 14.80 -1.70
N THR A 308 6.47 14.04 -2.45
CA THR A 308 6.47 12.57 -2.40
C THR A 308 7.85 12.01 -2.79
N ILE A 309 8.46 12.52 -3.88
CA ILE A 309 9.79 12.11 -4.33
C ILE A 309 10.84 12.41 -3.25
N ALA A 310 10.84 13.63 -2.70
CA ALA A 310 11.78 14.04 -1.66
C ALA A 310 11.70 13.11 -0.43
N TYR A 311 10.48 12.83 0.03
CA TYR A 311 10.23 11.90 1.14
C TYR A 311 10.79 10.50 0.89
N TRP A 312 10.52 9.93 -0.29
CA TRP A 312 10.96 8.58 -0.62
C TRP A 312 12.45 8.46 -0.91
N GLN A 313 13.08 9.50 -1.48
CA GLN A 313 14.53 9.55 -1.65
C GLN A 313 15.24 9.57 -0.30
N GLU A 314 14.75 10.36 0.64
CA GLU A 314 15.30 10.39 2.01
C GLU A 314 15.13 9.02 2.71
N ARG A 315 13.97 8.38 2.55
CA ARG A 315 13.74 7.02 3.05
C ARG A 315 14.67 5.99 2.39
N LYS A 316 14.94 6.10 1.09
CA LYS A 316 15.87 5.22 0.36
C LYS A 316 17.31 5.34 0.89
N LYS A 317 17.77 6.56 1.25
CA LYS A 317 19.10 6.77 1.85
C LYS A 317 19.28 6.02 3.16
N ARG A 318 18.22 5.95 3.97
CA ARG A 318 18.24 5.28 5.29
C ARG A 318 18.13 3.76 5.22
N THR A 319 17.70 3.21 4.09
CA THR A 319 17.49 1.77 3.93
C THR A 319 18.63 1.11 3.16
N LEU A 320 18.83 -0.18 3.45
CA LEU A 320 19.75 -1.03 2.70
C LEU A 320 19.20 -1.27 1.29
N ASP A 321 19.85 -0.70 0.28
CA ASP A 321 19.52 -0.96 -1.12
C ASP A 321 20.06 -2.33 -1.58
N GLY A 322 19.70 -2.79 -2.77
CA GLY A 322 20.21 -4.07 -3.25
C GLY A 322 19.75 -4.45 -4.66
N PRO A 323 20.32 -5.51 -5.22
CA PRO A 323 19.97 -5.97 -6.56
C PRO A 323 18.58 -6.65 -6.58
N THR A 324 18.09 -6.88 -7.79
CA THR A 324 16.81 -7.57 -8.06
C THR A 324 16.84 -9.01 -7.57
N ILE A 325 15.66 -9.63 -7.44
CA ILE A 325 15.54 -11.04 -7.05
C ILE A 325 16.25 -11.98 -8.03
N TYR A 326 16.37 -11.60 -9.30
CA TYR A 326 17.08 -12.37 -10.31
C TYR A 326 18.57 -12.50 -10.00
N ALA A 327 19.21 -11.44 -9.50
CA ALA A 327 20.61 -11.51 -9.08
C ALA A 327 20.78 -12.38 -7.84
N TRP A 328 19.84 -12.30 -6.88
CA TRP A 328 19.82 -13.20 -5.73
C TRP A 328 19.74 -14.65 -6.16
N LEU A 329 18.77 -15.01 -7.01
CA LEU A 329 18.60 -16.36 -7.51
C LEU A 329 19.84 -16.83 -8.29
N PHE A 330 20.36 -15.99 -9.20
CA PHE A 330 21.55 -16.32 -9.98
C PHE A 330 22.76 -16.63 -9.09
N VAL A 331 23.09 -15.76 -8.15
CA VAL A 331 24.28 -15.93 -7.31
C VAL A 331 24.10 -17.07 -6.30
N VAL A 332 22.96 -17.12 -5.60
CA VAL A 332 22.72 -18.15 -4.57
C VAL A 332 22.63 -19.54 -5.19
N ILE A 333 21.85 -19.72 -6.26
CA ILE A 333 21.74 -21.02 -6.95
C ILE A 333 23.09 -21.38 -7.58
N GLY A 334 23.80 -20.40 -8.17
CA GLY A 334 25.12 -20.61 -8.75
C GLY A 334 26.14 -21.10 -7.72
N MET A 335 26.24 -20.44 -6.56
CA MET A 335 27.17 -20.81 -5.49
C MET A 335 26.81 -22.17 -4.86
N ILE A 336 25.53 -22.46 -4.65
CA ILE A 336 25.07 -23.77 -4.16
C ILE A 336 25.39 -24.87 -5.18
N SER A 337 25.20 -24.61 -6.48
CA SER A 337 25.49 -25.55 -7.55
C SER A 337 26.99 -25.83 -7.65
N LEU A 338 27.83 -24.79 -7.57
CA LEU A 338 29.30 -24.93 -7.56
C LEU A 338 29.78 -25.73 -6.33
N PHE A 339 29.27 -25.41 -5.13
CA PHE A 339 29.56 -26.17 -3.92
C PHE A 339 29.19 -27.64 -4.07
N SER A 340 27.97 -27.90 -4.55
CA SER A 340 27.44 -29.26 -4.73
C SER A 340 28.27 -30.06 -5.72
N ALA A 341 28.60 -29.46 -6.86
CA ALA A 341 29.44 -30.08 -7.88
C ALA A 341 30.86 -30.38 -7.35
N ALA A 342 31.42 -29.51 -6.52
CA ALA A 342 32.79 -29.61 -6.01
C ALA A 342 32.96 -30.60 -4.84
N TYR A 343 31.98 -30.70 -3.93
CA TYR A 343 32.16 -31.39 -2.63
C TYR A 343 31.10 -32.44 -2.30
N MET A 344 29.91 -32.40 -2.89
CA MET A 344 28.85 -33.34 -2.52
C MET A 344 28.98 -34.68 -3.26
N PRO A 345 28.53 -35.79 -2.66
CA PRO A 345 28.55 -37.12 -3.30
C PRO A 345 27.58 -37.20 -4.50
N ASP A 346 27.77 -38.21 -5.36
CA ASP A 346 26.95 -38.45 -6.56
C ASP A 346 25.54 -38.96 -6.23
N VAL A 347 24.68 -38.06 -5.78
CA VAL A 347 23.28 -38.35 -5.47
C VAL A 347 22.38 -37.37 -6.21
N GLY A 348 21.32 -37.89 -6.83
CA GLY A 348 20.31 -37.09 -7.52
C GLY A 348 20.91 -36.28 -8.68
N PRO A 349 20.72 -34.94 -8.74
CA PRO A 349 21.18 -34.11 -9.87
C PRO A 349 22.68 -33.77 -9.83
N ILE A 350 23.39 -34.10 -8.75
CA ILE A 350 24.80 -33.72 -8.55
C ILE A 350 25.75 -34.23 -9.65
N PRO A 351 25.64 -35.49 -10.15
CA PRO A 351 26.52 -35.97 -11.23
C PRO A 351 26.42 -35.12 -12.49
N LEU A 352 25.20 -34.69 -12.86
CA LEU A 352 24.96 -33.83 -14.02
C LEU A 352 25.54 -32.43 -13.81
N LEU A 353 25.29 -31.81 -12.65
CA LEU A 353 25.86 -30.50 -12.30
C LEU A 353 27.39 -30.54 -12.35
N ARG A 354 27.99 -31.61 -11.84
CA ARG A 354 29.44 -31.80 -11.87
C ARG A 354 29.95 -32.04 -13.28
N ALA A 355 29.30 -32.85 -14.10
CA ALA A 355 29.68 -33.06 -15.49
C ALA A 355 29.68 -31.74 -16.28
N ILE A 356 28.63 -30.93 -16.13
CA ILE A 356 28.55 -29.58 -16.72
C ILE A 356 29.68 -28.69 -16.20
N SER A 357 29.93 -28.67 -14.89
CA SER A 357 31.00 -27.85 -14.31
C SER A 357 32.39 -28.28 -14.80
N LEU A 358 32.64 -29.59 -14.91
CA LEU A 358 33.89 -30.16 -15.41
C LEU A 358 34.08 -29.96 -16.91
N PHE A 359 33.00 -29.85 -17.69
CA PHE A 359 33.11 -29.47 -19.09
C PHE A 359 33.86 -28.13 -19.26
N PHE A 360 33.61 -27.17 -18.36
CA PHE A 360 34.29 -25.87 -18.36
C PHE A 360 35.64 -25.90 -17.61
N VAL A 361 35.68 -26.43 -16.39
CA VAL A 361 36.86 -26.34 -15.50
C VAL A 361 37.87 -27.47 -15.72
N ARG A 362 37.51 -28.50 -16.51
CA ARG A 362 38.33 -29.63 -16.97
C ARG A 362 38.87 -30.58 -15.90
N SER A 363 38.87 -30.23 -14.62
CA SER A 363 39.31 -31.12 -13.54
C SER A 363 38.61 -30.88 -12.21
N MET A 364 38.53 -31.92 -11.37
CA MET A 364 37.93 -31.81 -10.02
C MET A 364 38.72 -30.90 -9.08
N TRP A 365 40.05 -30.95 -9.18
CA TRP A 365 40.89 -30.03 -8.41
C TRP A 365 40.65 -28.58 -8.84
N GLY A 366 40.60 -28.32 -10.15
CA GLY A 366 40.27 -27.01 -10.69
C GLY A 366 38.90 -26.51 -10.22
N LEU A 367 37.89 -27.39 -10.19
CA LEU A 367 36.54 -27.03 -9.74
C LEU A 367 36.50 -26.65 -8.25
N LYS A 368 37.21 -27.39 -7.39
CA LYS A 368 37.35 -27.06 -5.97
C LYS A 368 38.07 -25.73 -5.77
N MET A 369 39.16 -25.50 -6.49
CA MET A 369 39.89 -24.24 -6.44
C MET A 369 39.04 -23.07 -6.94
N PHE A 370 38.27 -23.25 -8.02
CA PHE A 370 37.36 -22.25 -8.54
C PHE A 370 36.30 -21.84 -7.50
N PHE A 371 35.67 -22.82 -6.83
CA PHE A 371 34.74 -22.53 -5.74
C PHE A 371 35.41 -21.79 -4.58
N LEU A 372 36.58 -22.23 -4.12
CA LEU A 372 37.30 -21.58 -3.02
C LEU A 372 37.69 -20.13 -3.38
N LEU A 373 38.13 -19.88 -4.61
CA LEU A 373 38.42 -18.54 -5.11
C LEU A 373 37.17 -17.66 -5.16
N ALA A 374 36.03 -18.21 -5.61
CA ALA A 374 34.76 -17.49 -5.61
C ALA A 374 34.34 -17.09 -4.18
N VAL A 375 34.42 -18.00 -3.21
CA VAL A 375 34.14 -17.72 -1.80
C VAL A 375 35.11 -16.66 -1.24
N ALA A 376 36.41 -16.80 -1.51
CA ALA A 376 37.42 -15.83 -1.08
C ALA A 376 37.14 -14.43 -1.65
N THR A 377 36.70 -14.35 -2.90
CA THR A 377 36.31 -13.10 -3.58
C THR A 377 35.13 -12.45 -2.86
N HIS A 378 34.06 -13.21 -2.59
CA HIS A 378 32.90 -12.72 -1.85
C HIS A 378 33.26 -12.22 -0.44
N ILE A 379 34.16 -12.92 0.27
CA ILE A 379 34.66 -12.47 1.57
C ILE A 379 35.43 -11.14 1.44
N GLY A 380 36.33 -11.05 0.47
CA GLY A 380 37.09 -9.83 0.19
C GLY A 380 36.19 -8.64 -0.12
N GLU A 381 35.20 -8.84 -1.00
CA GLU A 381 34.19 -7.85 -1.35
C GLU A 381 33.35 -7.44 -0.13
N ALA A 382 32.94 -8.39 0.71
CA ALA A 382 32.16 -8.11 1.92
C ALA A 382 32.95 -7.27 2.94
N ILE A 383 34.22 -7.61 3.18
CA ILE A 383 35.10 -6.84 4.07
C ILE A 383 35.30 -5.42 3.52
N TYR A 384 35.51 -5.28 2.22
CA TYR A 384 35.60 -3.97 1.56
C TYR A 384 34.30 -3.18 1.73
N ALA A 385 33.16 -3.81 1.44
CA ALA A 385 31.84 -3.20 1.60
C ALA A 385 31.60 -2.74 3.03
N TRP A 386 31.96 -3.54 4.04
CA TRP A 386 31.82 -3.15 5.44
C TRP A 386 32.66 -1.93 5.82
N LYS A 387 33.93 -1.89 5.38
CA LYS A 387 34.83 -0.75 5.62
C LYS A 387 34.32 0.52 4.93
N LEU A 388 33.85 0.42 3.69
CA LEU A 388 33.28 1.54 2.95
C LEU A 388 31.97 2.01 3.58
N ALA A 389 31.06 1.09 3.91
CA ALA A 389 29.76 1.41 4.50
C ALA A 389 29.89 2.10 5.87
N LYS A 390 30.88 1.76 6.70
CA LYS A 390 31.14 2.53 7.94
C LYS A 390 31.36 4.03 7.70
N LYS A 391 31.83 4.42 6.53
CA LYS A 391 32.06 5.83 6.16
C LYS A 391 30.83 6.47 5.52
N VAL A 392 30.16 5.77 4.61
CA VAL A 392 29.11 6.35 3.75
C VAL A 392 27.68 5.98 4.16
N ASP A 393 27.50 4.91 4.94
CA ASP A 393 26.21 4.39 5.41
C ASP A 393 26.39 3.57 6.70
N PRO A 394 26.79 4.23 7.81
CA PRO A 394 27.16 3.53 9.05
C PRO A 394 25.98 2.75 9.65
N VAL A 395 24.75 3.23 9.45
CA VAL A 395 23.52 2.60 9.95
C VAL A 395 23.33 1.20 9.36
N ASN A 396 23.62 1.03 8.06
CA ASN A 396 23.41 -0.25 7.38
C ASN A 396 24.72 -1.04 7.16
N ALA A 397 25.84 -0.67 7.79
CA ALA A 397 27.15 -1.26 7.51
C ALA A 397 27.19 -2.79 7.66
N ARG A 398 26.49 -3.34 8.66
CA ARG A 398 26.35 -4.81 8.82
C ARG A 398 25.52 -5.43 7.70
N GLY A 399 24.46 -4.75 7.27
CA GLY A 399 23.62 -5.19 6.15
C GLY A 399 24.40 -5.25 4.84
N TRP A 400 25.22 -4.24 4.56
CA TRP A 400 26.11 -4.24 3.40
C TRP A 400 27.12 -5.38 3.43
N PHE A 401 27.72 -5.68 4.58
CA PHE A 401 28.61 -6.84 4.73
C PHE A 401 27.90 -8.14 4.33
N TRP A 402 26.77 -8.46 4.96
CA TRP A 402 26.08 -9.73 4.72
C TRP A 402 25.49 -9.84 3.32
N GLN A 403 24.93 -8.75 2.79
CA GLN A 403 24.40 -8.73 1.43
C GLN A 403 25.52 -8.89 0.40
N THR A 404 26.67 -8.22 0.58
CA THR A 404 27.83 -8.37 -0.30
C THR A 404 28.51 -9.72 -0.13
N PHE A 405 28.54 -10.30 1.06
CA PHE A 405 29.01 -11.68 1.24
C PHE A 405 28.15 -12.67 0.44
N ALA A 406 26.83 -12.50 0.46
CA ALA A 406 25.91 -13.36 -0.28
C ALA A 406 25.96 -13.12 -1.80
N LEU A 407 26.09 -11.87 -2.25
CA LEU A 407 25.85 -11.48 -3.65
C LEU A 407 27.09 -10.97 -4.39
N GLY A 408 28.21 -10.82 -3.70
CA GLY A 408 29.43 -10.25 -4.21
C GLY A 408 29.24 -8.87 -4.87
N ILE A 409 29.90 -8.68 -6.01
CA ILE A 409 29.87 -7.45 -6.81
C ILE A 409 28.45 -6.93 -7.12
N PHE A 410 27.45 -7.80 -7.22
CA PHE A 410 26.06 -7.40 -7.51
C PHE A 410 25.43 -6.56 -6.40
N SER A 411 25.86 -6.76 -5.15
CA SER A 411 25.52 -5.90 -4.01
C SER A 411 26.49 -4.71 -3.94
N LEU A 412 27.80 -4.97 -4.03
CA LEU A 412 28.83 -3.94 -3.83
C LEU A 412 28.65 -2.73 -4.76
N ARG A 413 28.23 -2.94 -6.01
CA ARG A 413 27.98 -1.85 -6.97
C ARG A 413 26.99 -0.79 -6.47
N PHE A 414 26.01 -1.18 -5.64
CA PHE A 414 25.03 -0.23 -5.08
C PHE A 414 25.66 0.64 -3.99
N LEU A 415 26.49 0.04 -3.13
CA LEU A 415 27.25 0.79 -2.14
C LEU A 415 28.27 1.73 -2.81
N LEU A 416 28.92 1.27 -3.87
CA LEU A 416 29.82 2.11 -4.67
C LEU A 416 29.10 3.29 -5.32
N LYS A 417 27.87 3.10 -5.82
CA LYS A 417 27.03 4.19 -6.32
C LYS A 417 26.70 5.18 -5.20
N ARG A 418 26.34 4.69 -4.02
CA ARG A 418 26.04 5.51 -2.83
C ARG A 418 27.24 6.32 -2.36
N ALA A 419 28.45 5.78 -2.46
CA ALA A 419 29.68 6.49 -2.10
C ALA A 419 30.09 7.61 -3.08
N LYS A 420 29.48 7.66 -4.28
CA LYS A 420 29.71 8.69 -5.29
C LYS A 420 28.71 9.84 -5.23
N MET A 421 27.60 9.66 -4.50
CA MET A 421 26.60 10.69 -4.21
C MET A 421 27.05 11.48 -2.99
#